data_AF-A0A7S4T5B2-F1
#
_entry.id   AF-A0A7S4T5B2-F1
#
_cell.length_a   1.000
_cell.length_b   1.000
_cell.length_c   1.000
_cell.angle_alpha   90.00
_cell.angle_beta   90.00
_cell.angle_gamma   90.00
#
_symmetry.space_group_name_H-M   'P 1'
#
loop_
_entity.id
_entity.type
_entity.pdbx_description
1 polymer ?
#
loop_
_entity_poly.entity_id
_entity_poly.type
_entity_poly.pdbx_seq_one_letter_code
_entity_poly.pdbx_strand_id
1 'polypeptide(L)'
;TAAPTPEPGRSAEHTAAQTPEADPSAARTAAPTPEAGPTAEQTAPADAAWLAFTPRRLDPSGCMARTWSCGQGGQCTNRREQASDLCGQHLRQSVTAKGLVHGYVTGPIPEAKLEEFQRAALLSFNHDDGKSAESAQPPPNGAAVPQRRRRLTRWIAADTGKTATPARSCTAEAAADAPEEVAAAAQTTGPTTKPPPLPARSAPVPRRRRRLKSSATVGTGRGAAGEAREPRLKRLRLHRGSDIGASTERVAAVAPEGLKPLLGPSGGLRAGTLRDLAALMASLGVSEGVGTQLAVVNALKQTLQADSERAPELISEGVVAALKLWLEAVLPQPEVVLTSSAVPPRPVVGGPGQEQVVLEVLEVLRKVPMTLACLRETGIGRTLTALRVYCRAAEATSKELIAAWRRRFREEVQGDRGLTLERKASSTSPPRSPSAAILPPAPPDKMLASTPAASASASAAAAAAAA
;
A
#
# COMPACT_ATOMS: atom_id res chain seq x y z
N THR A 1 33.66 -1.33 -60.51
CA THR A 1 32.89 -1.73 -61.70
C THR A 1 31.42 -1.56 -61.36
N ALA A 2 30.87 -0.43 -61.78
CA ALA A 2 29.49 0.00 -61.52
C ALA A 2 28.69 -0.17 -62.82
N ALA A 3 27.48 -0.73 -62.74
CA ALA A 3 26.44 -0.68 -63.77
C ALA A 3 25.12 -1.25 -63.18
N PRO A 4 23.93 -1.00 -63.76
CA PRO A 4 23.12 0.16 -63.39
C PRO A 4 21.62 -0.15 -63.18
N THR A 5 20.93 0.83 -62.60
CA THR A 5 19.47 1.02 -62.59
C THR A 5 18.92 1.35 -63.99
N PRO A 6 17.65 0.98 -64.26
CA PRO A 6 16.80 1.81 -65.11
C PRO A 6 15.42 2.09 -64.49
N GLU A 7 15.10 3.38 -64.37
CA GLU A 7 13.76 3.98 -64.46
C GLU A 7 13.46 4.32 -65.95
N PRO A 8 12.33 4.95 -66.34
CA PRO A 8 10.94 4.93 -65.88
C PRO A 8 9.94 4.82 -67.08
N GLY A 9 8.63 4.81 -66.82
CA GLY A 9 7.72 5.55 -67.72
C GLY A 9 6.30 5.02 -67.96
N ARG A 10 5.39 6.02 -68.03
CA ARG A 10 4.18 6.15 -68.86
C ARG A 10 2.80 5.86 -68.25
N SER A 11 2.21 6.98 -67.81
CA SER A 11 0.88 7.55 -68.11
C SER A 11 -0.07 6.86 -69.11
N ALA A 12 -1.35 6.79 -68.73
CA ALA A 12 -2.60 7.16 -69.45
C ALA A 12 -3.78 6.52 -68.70
N GLU A 13 -4.69 7.23 -68.04
CA GLU A 13 -5.86 7.98 -68.55
C GLU A 13 -6.78 7.22 -69.52
N HIS A 14 -8.10 7.47 -69.36
CA HIS A 14 -9.31 6.95 -70.05
C HIS A 14 -10.10 5.92 -69.23
N THR A 15 -11.43 5.94 -69.12
CA THR A 15 -12.52 6.81 -69.61
C THR A 15 -13.79 6.44 -68.84
N ALA A 16 -14.69 7.42 -68.72
CA ALA A 16 -15.96 7.39 -68.03
C ALA A 16 -17.06 6.47 -68.63
N ALA A 17 -18.08 6.27 -67.77
CA ALA A 17 -19.51 6.12 -68.07
C ALA A 17 -20.01 4.81 -68.69
N GLN A 18 -20.94 4.14 -67.99
CA GLN A 18 -22.36 4.18 -68.33
C GLN A 18 -23.21 3.34 -67.34
N THR A 19 -24.14 4.02 -66.69
CA THR A 19 -25.40 3.45 -66.15
C THR A 19 -26.35 3.16 -67.32
N PRO A 20 -27.26 2.19 -67.19
CA PRO A 20 -28.65 2.61 -66.93
C PRO A 20 -29.44 1.69 -66.00
N GLU A 21 -30.39 2.33 -65.31
CA GLU A 21 -31.52 1.74 -64.57
C GLU A 21 -32.52 1.05 -65.50
N ALA A 22 -33.16 -0.03 -65.03
CA ALA A 22 -34.60 -0.26 -65.13
C ALA A 22 -35.04 -1.51 -64.33
N ASP A 23 -35.77 -1.28 -63.24
CA ASP A 23 -36.74 -2.20 -62.60
C ASP A 23 -37.98 -2.36 -63.54
N PRO A 24 -38.84 -3.41 -63.48
CA PRO A 24 -39.70 -3.63 -62.30
C PRO A 24 -40.16 -5.10 -62.00
N SER A 25 -40.31 -5.38 -60.70
CA SER A 25 -41.49 -6.00 -60.04
C SER A 25 -42.24 -7.19 -60.70
N ALA A 26 -42.17 -8.39 -60.10
CA ALA A 26 -43.32 -9.07 -59.46
C ALA A 26 -43.02 -10.53 -59.02
N ALA A 27 -43.71 -10.94 -57.94
CA ALA A 27 -44.10 -12.30 -57.56
C ALA A 27 -43.10 -13.23 -56.81
N ARG A 28 -43.16 -13.10 -55.47
CA ARG A 28 -43.58 -14.14 -54.51
C ARG A 28 -43.10 -15.61 -54.66
N THR A 29 -42.59 -16.09 -53.52
CA THR A 29 -42.70 -17.46 -52.93
C THR A 29 -41.45 -18.34 -53.05
N ALA A 30 -40.59 -18.28 -52.02
CA ALA A 30 -40.17 -19.43 -51.22
C ALA A 30 -39.14 -18.95 -50.19
N ALA A 31 -39.43 -19.17 -48.92
CA ALA A 31 -38.48 -18.96 -47.84
C ALA A 31 -37.50 -20.14 -47.77
N PRO A 32 -36.19 -19.88 -47.78
CA PRO A 32 -35.25 -20.69 -47.03
C PRO A 32 -34.75 -19.90 -45.81
N THR A 33 -34.98 -20.51 -44.65
CA THR A 33 -34.28 -20.38 -43.38
C THR A 33 -32.91 -19.68 -43.44
N PRO A 34 -32.68 -18.55 -42.75
CA PRO A 34 -31.34 -18.15 -42.38
C PRO A 34 -30.90 -19.02 -41.20
N GLU A 35 -30.02 -19.96 -41.49
CA GLU A 35 -29.25 -20.70 -40.50
C GLU A 35 -28.61 -19.72 -39.51
N ALA A 36 -28.77 -20.06 -38.23
CA ALA A 36 -28.07 -19.45 -37.12
C ALA A 36 -26.56 -19.58 -37.37
N GLY A 37 -25.97 -18.51 -37.92
CA GLY A 37 -24.53 -18.37 -37.97
C GLY A 37 -23.97 -18.41 -36.54
N PRO A 38 -22.86 -19.14 -36.31
CA PRO A 38 -22.23 -19.20 -35.00
C PRO A 38 -21.84 -17.77 -34.61
N THR A 39 -22.47 -17.30 -33.53
CA THR A 39 -22.10 -16.09 -32.80
C THR A 39 -20.60 -16.15 -32.59
N ALA A 40 -19.87 -15.36 -33.38
CA ALA A 40 -18.44 -15.17 -33.21
C ALA A 40 -18.26 -14.57 -31.82
N GLU A 41 -18.00 -15.45 -30.86
CA GLU A 41 -17.52 -15.14 -29.53
C GLU A 41 -16.17 -14.45 -29.73
N GLN A 42 -16.23 -13.13 -29.90
CA GLN A 42 -15.10 -12.24 -29.96
C GLN A 42 -14.30 -12.47 -28.68
N THR A 43 -13.31 -13.35 -28.78
CA THR A 43 -12.28 -13.53 -27.78
C THR A 43 -11.59 -12.18 -27.70
N ALA A 44 -11.96 -11.37 -26.71
CA ALA A 44 -11.34 -10.08 -26.48
C ALA A 44 -9.82 -10.31 -26.45
N PRO A 45 -9.04 -9.61 -27.28
CA PRO A 45 -7.61 -9.85 -27.38
C PRO A 45 -7.00 -9.75 -25.99
N ALA A 46 -6.08 -10.67 -25.67
CA ALA A 46 -5.38 -10.75 -24.39
C ALA A 46 -4.66 -9.43 -23.99
N ASP A 47 -4.61 -8.46 -24.90
CA ASP A 47 -4.03 -7.12 -24.75
C ASP A 47 -4.98 -6.09 -24.09
N ALA A 48 -6.11 -6.52 -23.55
CA ALA A 48 -7.11 -5.66 -22.89
C ALA A 48 -6.73 -5.14 -21.49
N ALA A 49 -5.51 -5.42 -20.99
CA ALA A 49 -5.10 -5.07 -19.61
C ALA A 49 -5.25 -3.57 -19.28
N TRP A 50 -5.14 -2.68 -20.27
CA TRP A 50 -5.30 -1.24 -20.08
C TRP A 50 -6.76 -0.81 -19.84
N LEU A 51 -7.76 -1.61 -20.24
CA LEU A 51 -9.18 -1.31 -20.03
C LEU A 51 -9.55 -1.31 -18.54
N ALA A 52 -8.82 -2.04 -17.70
CA ALA A 52 -8.99 -2.02 -16.25
C ALA A 52 -8.76 -0.62 -15.63
N PHE A 53 -8.01 0.25 -16.33
CA PHE A 53 -7.71 1.62 -15.92
C PHE A 53 -8.54 2.66 -16.70
N THR A 54 -9.56 2.22 -17.43
CA THR A 54 -10.51 3.08 -18.15
C THR A 54 -11.75 3.29 -17.27
N PRO A 55 -12.14 4.55 -16.99
CA PRO A 55 -13.36 4.81 -16.23
C PRO A 55 -14.58 4.16 -16.87
N ARG A 56 -15.46 3.56 -16.05
CA ARG A 56 -16.69 2.89 -16.53
C ARG A 56 -17.64 3.82 -17.28
N ARG A 57 -17.59 5.12 -17.00
CA ARG A 57 -18.42 6.14 -17.65
C ARG A 57 -17.50 7.22 -18.19
N LEU A 58 -17.61 7.48 -19.48
CA LEU A 58 -16.90 8.56 -20.17
C LEU A 58 -17.89 9.69 -20.45
N ASP A 59 -17.49 10.91 -20.14
CA ASP A 59 -18.22 12.11 -20.51
C ASP A 59 -17.76 12.55 -21.91
N PRO A 60 -18.61 12.44 -22.95
CA PRO A 60 -18.25 12.85 -24.31
C PRO A 60 -18.03 14.37 -24.44
N SER A 61 -18.48 15.18 -23.47
CA SER A 61 -18.26 16.62 -23.45
C SER A 61 -16.92 17.03 -22.81
N GLY A 62 -16.30 16.11 -22.06
CA GLY A 62 -15.01 16.29 -21.41
C GLY A 62 -13.82 15.96 -22.32
N CYS A 63 -12.62 16.22 -21.80
CA CYS A 63 -11.37 15.90 -22.49
C CYS A 63 -11.10 14.39 -22.46
N MET A 64 -10.75 13.81 -23.61
CA MET A 64 -10.45 12.37 -23.80
C MET A 64 -9.05 11.95 -23.36
N ALA A 65 -8.28 12.83 -22.70
CA ALA A 65 -7.00 12.48 -22.11
C ALA A 65 -7.19 11.69 -20.82
N ARG A 66 -6.39 10.63 -20.65
CA ARG A 66 -6.36 9.85 -19.41
C ARG A 66 -5.57 10.59 -18.34
N THR A 67 -6.06 10.54 -17.10
CA THR A 67 -5.38 11.07 -15.91
C THR A 67 -5.00 9.94 -14.97
N TRP A 68 -4.08 10.20 -14.04
CA TRP A 68 -3.56 9.17 -13.14
C TRP A 68 -4.61 8.62 -12.14
N SER A 69 -5.42 9.48 -11.53
CA SER A 69 -6.46 9.12 -10.54
C SER A 69 -6.00 8.07 -9.51
N CYS A 70 -4.90 8.34 -8.81
CA CYS A 70 -4.32 7.44 -7.81
C CYS A 70 -4.01 6.02 -8.33
N GLY A 71 -3.65 5.88 -9.60
CA GLY A 71 -3.36 4.60 -10.23
C GLY A 71 -4.58 3.81 -10.70
N GLN A 72 -5.79 4.37 -10.60
CA GLN A 72 -7.02 3.76 -11.14
C GLN A 72 -7.31 4.20 -12.57
N GLY A 73 -6.70 5.30 -13.02
CA GLY A 73 -7.02 5.91 -14.30
C GLY A 73 -8.31 6.72 -14.24
N GLY A 74 -8.27 7.94 -14.79
CA GLY A 74 -9.39 8.86 -14.84
C GLY A 74 -9.54 9.51 -16.21
N GLN A 75 -10.67 10.18 -16.45
CA GLN A 75 -10.84 11.10 -17.56
C GLN A 75 -10.55 12.52 -17.08
N CYS A 76 -9.87 13.33 -17.89
CA CYS A 76 -9.70 14.75 -17.59
C CYS A 76 -11.07 15.46 -17.59
N THR A 77 -11.40 16.14 -16.49
CA THR A 77 -12.69 16.84 -16.31
C THR A 77 -12.76 18.21 -16.99
N ASN A 78 -11.65 18.69 -17.57
CA ASN A 78 -11.65 19.93 -18.32
C ASN A 78 -12.45 19.79 -19.61
N ARG A 79 -13.16 20.87 -19.97
CA ARG A 79 -13.91 20.94 -21.22
C ARG A 79 -12.97 20.79 -22.41
N ARG A 80 -13.39 20.02 -23.42
CA ARG A 80 -12.69 19.90 -24.69
C ARG A 80 -12.73 21.21 -25.49
N GLU A 81 -11.68 21.48 -26.27
CA GLU A 81 -11.64 22.61 -27.20
C GLU A 81 -12.62 22.40 -28.36
N GLN A 82 -13.05 23.49 -29.00
CA GLN A 82 -13.87 23.39 -30.20
C GLN A 82 -13.06 22.67 -31.30
N ALA A 83 -13.65 21.63 -31.91
CA ALA A 83 -13.01 20.77 -32.91
C ALA A 83 -11.84 19.88 -32.42
N SER A 84 -11.71 19.67 -31.10
CA SER A 84 -10.76 18.69 -30.56
C SER A 84 -11.40 17.84 -29.46
N ASP A 85 -10.93 16.61 -29.31
CA ASP A 85 -11.31 15.74 -28.19
C ASP A 85 -10.51 16.05 -26.92
N LEU A 86 -9.57 17.00 -26.98
CA LEU A 86 -8.69 17.38 -25.88
C LEU A 86 -9.00 18.80 -25.38
N CYS A 87 -8.77 19.05 -24.10
CA CYS A 87 -8.73 20.41 -23.57
C CYS A 87 -7.45 21.12 -24.01
N GLY A 88 -7.40 22.46 -23.97
CA GLY A 88 -6.25 23.23 -24.47
C GLY A 88 -4.91 22.83 -23.84
N GLN A 89 -4.90 22.36 -22.60
CA GLN A 89 -3.69 21.83 -21.95
C GLN A 89 -3.21 20.52 -22.59
N HIS A 90 -4.10 19.53 -22.74
CA HIS A 90 -3.74 18.23 -23.30
C HIS A 90 -3.52 18.30 -24.81
N LEU A 91 -4.16 19.24 -25.51
CA LEU A 91 -3.89 19.54 -26.90
C LEU A 91 -2.45 20.07 -27.10
N ARG A 92 -1.97 20.95 -26.21
CA ARG A 92 -0.56 21.38 -26.23
C ARG A 92 0.39 20.24 -25.90
N GLN A 93 0.01 19.31 -25.03
CA GLN A 93 0.83 18.14 -24.72
C GLN A 93 0.88 17.14 -25.88
N SER A 94 -0.24 16.91 -26.58
CA SER A 94 -0.31 15.93 -27.67
C SER A 94 0.57 16.30 -28.87
N VAL A 95 0.84 17.60 -29.08
CA VAL A 95 1.76 18.07 -30.14
C VAL A 95 3.23 18.04 -29.73
N THR A 96 3.56 17.77 -28.45
CA THR A 96 4.95 17.59 -28.04
C THR A 96 5.48 16.24 -28.50
N ALA A 97 6.80 16.11 -28.67
CA ALA A 97 7.44 14.84 -29.03
C ALA A 97 7.15 13.69 -28.05
N LYS A 98 6.71 14.00 -26.82
CA LYS A 98 6.35 13.00 -25.79
C LYS A 98 4.88 12.58 -25.85
N GLY A 99 4.04 13.33 -26.56
CA GLY A 99 2.59 13.09 -26.64
C GLY A 99 1.87 13.19 -25.27
N LEU A 100 0.71 12.54 -25.18
CA LEU A 100 -0.03 12.42 -23.92
C LEU A 100 0.66 11.41 -23.00
N VAL A 101 1.12 11.87 -21.83
CA VAL A 101 1.87 11.07 -20.85
C VAL A 101 1.15 9.76 -20.47
N HIS A 102 -0.18 9.78 -20.39
CA HIS A 102 -1.00 8.62 -19.99
C HIS A 102 -1.88 8.07 -21.14
N GLY A 103 -1.73 8.61 -22.36
CA GLY A 103 -2.55 8.24 -23.50
C GLY A 103 -4.00 8.76 -23.46
N TYR A 104 -4.78 8.29 -24.43
CA TYR A 104 -6.22 8.54 -24.51
C TYR A 104 -7.00 7.58 -23.63
N VAL A 105 -8.20 7.98 -23.20
CA VAL A 105 -9.09 7.11 -22.42
C VAL A 105 -9.66 5.96 -23.24
N THR A 106 -9.83 6.17 -24.55
CA THR A 106 -10.32 5.17 -25.52
C THR A 106 -9.20 4.35 -26.17
N GLY A 107 -7.93 4.67 -25.90
CA GLY A 107 -6.77 4.03 -26.50
C GLY A 107 -5.88 3.30 -25.50
N PRO A 108 -4.93 2.49 -26.00
CA PRO A 108 -3.98 1.77 -25.16
C PRO A 108 -3.14 2.73 -24.32
N ILE A 109 -2.86 2.32 -23.07
CA ILE A 109 -1.94 3.04 -22.19
C ILE A 109 -0.52 2.72 -22.65
N PRO A 110 0.38 3.71 -22.81
CA PRO A 110 1.79 3.45 -23.10
C PRO A 110 2.38 2.44 -22.10
N GLU A 111 3.08 1.43 -22.60
CA GLU A 111 3.52 0.25 -21.82
C GLU A 111 4.25 0.62 -20.52
N ALA A 112 5.20 1.56 -20.61
CA ALA A 112 5.92 2.08 -19.44
C ALA A 112 5.01 2.68 -18.36
N LYS A 113 3.89 3.31 -18.75
CA LYS A 113 2.90 3.82 -17.81
C LYS A 113 1.92 2.76 -17.34
N LEU A 114 1.62 1.75 -18.16
CA LEU A 114 0.73 0.66 -17.78
C LEU A 114 1.27 -0.10 -16.57
N GLU A 115 2.58 -0.38 -16.53
CA GLU A 115 3.22 -0.99 -15.36
C GLU A 115 3.10 -0.13 -14.09
N GLU A 116 3.26 1.20 -14.23
CA GLU A 116 3.06 2.11 -13.10
C GLU A 116 1.61 2.06 -12.59
N PHE A 117 0.62 2.09 -13.49
CA PHE A 117 -0.80 1.98 -13.15
C PHE A 117 -1.08 0.69 -12.40
N GLN A 118 -0.58 -0.45 -12.90
CA GLN A 118 -0.70 -1.75 -12.24
C GLN A 118 -0.09 -1.74 -10.83
N ARG A 119 1.14 -1.21 -10.69
CA ARG A 119 1.81 -1.09 -9.38
C ARG A 119 1.04 -0.20 -8.42
N ALA A 120 0.48 0.90 -8.90
CA ALA A 120 -0.25 1.85 -8.08
C ALA A 120 -1.64 1.36 -7.68
N ALA A 121 -2.35 0.67 -8.58
CA ALA A 121 -3.63 0.02 -8.26
C ALA A 121 -3.45 -0.99 -7.13
N LEU A 122 -2.40 -1.82 -7.17
CA LEU A 122 -2.06 -2.74 -6.08
C LEU A 122 -1.82 -2.03 -4.73
N LEU A 123 -1.40 -0.75 -4.75
CA LEU A 123 -1.16 0.04 -3.55
C LEU A 123 -2.38 0.87 -3.11
N SER A 124 -3.24 1.32 -4.03
CA SER A 124 -4.31 2.29 -3.76
C SER A 124 -5.60 1.69 -3.21
N PHE A 125 -5.82 0.37 -3.33
CA PHE A 125 -6.85 -0.35 -2.58
C PHE A 125 -6.78 -0.10 -1.06
N ASN A 126 -5.66 0.41 -0.56
CA ASN A 126 -5.45 0.68 0.86
C ASN A 126 -5.91 2.08 1.34
N HIS A 127 -6.31 3.00 0.45
CA HIS A 127 -6.50 4.42 0.78
C HIS A 127 -7.94 4.94 0.75
N ASP A 128 -8.91 4.23 0.15
CA ASP A 128 -10.25 4.81 -0.11
C ASP A 128 -11.25 4.82 1.06
N ASP A 129 -11.00 4.09 2.15
CA ASP A 129 -12.02 3.88 3.21
C ASP A 129 -12.18 5.01 4.23
N GLY A 130 -11.97 6.27 3.85
CA GLY A 130 -12.04 7.36 4.83
C GLY A 130 -12.67 8.68 4.39
N LYS A 131 -12.90 8.94 3.11
CA LYS A 131 -13.29 10.31 2.71
C LYS A 131 -14.25 10.49 1.53
N SER A 132 -14.66 9.44 0.82
CA SER A 132 -15.38 9.65 -0.46
C SER A 132 -16.88 9.32 -0.50
N ALA A 133 -17.52 8.89 0.59
CA ALA A 133 -18.94 8.52 0.54
C ALA A 133 -19.93 9.54 1.16
N GLU A 134 -19.48 10.56 1.90
CA GLU A 134 -20.40 11.47 2.63
C GLU A 134 -20.46 12.90 2.06
N SER A 135 -20.14 13.11 0.77
CA SER A 135 -20.20 14.45 0.16
C SER A 135 -20.65 14.48 -1.30
N ALA A 136 -21.60 13.63 -1.69
CA ALA A 136 -22.21 13.72 -3.01
C ALA A 136 -23.69 13.30 -3.02
N GLN A 137 -24.51 13.89 -2.16
CA GLN A 137 -25.92 14.16 -2.51
C GLN A 137 -26.25 15.61 -2.13
N PRO A 138 -26.50 16.51 -3.10
CA PRO A 138 -27.21 17.74 -2.78
C PRO A 138 -28.65 17.35 -2.35
N PRO A 139 -29.17 17.90 -1.23
CA PRO A 139 -30.53 17.62 -0.81
C PRO A 139 -31.52 18.09 -1.89
N PRO A 140 -32.52 17.27 -2.27
CA PRO A 140 -33.57 17.74 -3.15
C PRO A 140 -34.47 18.75 -2.40
N ASN A 141 -34.65 19.91 -3.02
CA ASN A 141 -35.69 20.92 -2.79
C ASN A 141 -35.66 21.77 -1.50
N GLY A 142 -35.28 23.03 -1.71
CA GLY A 142 -36.26 24.13 -1.60
C GLY A 142 -36.50 24.73 -0.22
N ALA A 143 -35.56 25.54 0.27
CA ALA A 143 -35.88 26.61 1.23
C ALA A 143 -35.00 27.84 0.94
N ALA A 144 -35.65 28.99 0.82
CA ALA A 144 -35.06 30.27 0.46
C ALA A 144 -33.91 30.68 1.40
N VAL A 145 -32.78 31.05 0.80
CA VAL A 145 -31.62 31.61 1.50
C VAL A 145 -31.79 33.13 1.61
N PRO A 146 -31.75 33.73 2.82
CA PRO A 146 -31.68 35.18 2.94
C PRO A 146 -30.26 35.67 2.63
N GLN A 147 -30.16 36.68 1.76
CA GLN A 147 -28.94 37.40 1.43
C GLN A 147 -28.24 37.94 2.68
N ARG A 148 -27.13 37.33 3.09
CA ARG A 148 -26.26 37.88 4.13
C ARG A 148 -25.13 38.68 3.51
N ARG A 149 -25.19 39.97 3.82
CA ARG A 149 -24.35 41.08 3.37
C ARG A 149 -22.84 40.79 3.37
N ARG A 150 -22.22 41.16 2.26
CA ARG A 150 -20.79 41.45 2.12
C ARG A 150 -20.36 42.47 3.18
N ARG A 151 -19.38 42.13 4.02
CA ARG A 151 -18.56 43.12 4.72
C ARG A 151 -17.18 43.14 4.09
N LEU A 152 -16.97 44.27 3.44
CA LEU A 152 -15.78 44.81 2.83
C LEU A 152 -14.97 45.52 3.94
N THR A 153 -13.72 45.13 4.13
CA THR A 153 -12.66 45.91 4.80
C THR A 153 -11.51 45.87 3.79
N ARG A 154 -11.24 46.90 2.97
CA ARG A 154 -10.91 48.31 3.25
C ARG A 154 -9.85 48.41 4.36
N TRP A 155 -8.61 48.15 3.98
CA TRP A 155 -7.45 48.82 4.56
C TRP A 155 -6.81 49.69 3.48
N ILE A 156 -6.68 50.96 3.83
CA ILE A 156 -6.21 52.06 2.99
C ILE A 156 -4.68 52.12 3.10
N ALA A 157 -4.05 52.36 1.96
CA ALA A 157 -2.67 52.78 1.84
C ALA A 157 -2.46 54.19 2.39
N ALA A 158 -1.39 54.36 3.16
CA ALA A 158 -0.45 55.48 3.10
C ALA A 158 0.52 55.35 4.28
N ASP A 159 1.81 55.13 4.03
CA ASP A 159 2.73 56.27 4.14
C ASP A 159 4.04 56.00 3.38
N THR A 160 4.50 57.04 2.73
CA THR A 160 5.68 57.15 1.88
C THR A 160 6.84 57.69 2.68
N GLY A 161 8.04 57.12 2.54
CA GLY A 161 9.23 57.70 3.16
C GLY A 161 10.55 57.06 2.75
N LYS A 162 11.19 57.65 1.73
CA LYS A 162 12.60 57.45 1.34
C LYS A 162 13.55 57.51 2.55
N THR A 163 14.61 56.70 2.57
CA THR A 163 16.02 57.14 2.33
C THR A 163 17.05 56.05 2.68
N ALA A 164 18.12 56.05 1.86
CA ALA A 164 19.51 55.73 2.17
C ALA A 164 19.94 54.27 2.49
N THR A 165 20.62 53.70 1.49
CA THR A 165 21.81 52.82 1.62
C THR A 165 22.84 53.38 2.62
N PRO A 166 23.62 52.53 3.30
CA PRO A 166 24.95 52.25 2.75
C PRO A 166 25.46 50.81 2.94
N ALA A 167 26.50 50.52 2.16
CA ALA A 167 27.32 49.32 2.11
C ALA A 167 28.06 48.99 3.41
N ARG A 168 28.39 47.70 3.60
CA ARG A 168 29.61 47.16 4.25
C ARG A 168 29.57 45.62 4.18
N SER A 169 30.29 45.02 3.23
CA SER A 169 31.69 44.55 3.34
C SER A 169 31.82 43.28 4.17
N CYS A 170 32.05 42.18 3.46
CA CYS A 170 32.58 40.93 3.95
C CYS A 170 34.04 41.11 4.41
N THR A 171 34.39 40.56 5.56
CA THR A 171 35.77 40.17 5.87
C THR A 171 35.78 38.72 6.34
N ALA A 172 36.57 37.93 5.63
CA ALA A 172 37.02 36.61 6.04
C ALA A 172 38.06 36.75 7.15
N GLU A 173 38.11 35.79 8.07
CA GLU A 173 39.35 35.51 8.80
C GLU A 173 39.44 34.01 9.08
N ALA A 174 40.64 33.50 8.79
CA ALA A 174 41.06 32.12 8.85
C ALA A 174 41.99 31.93 10.06
N ALA A 175 41.89 30.77 10.71
CA ALA A 175 42.97 30.10 11.47
C ALA A 175 42.43 28.70 11.82
N ALA A 176 42.93 27.60 11.24
CA ALA A 176 44.17 26.91 11.60
C ALA A 176 44.21 26.54 13.09
N ASP A 177 44.01 25.26 13.42
CA ASP A 177 45.08 24.41 13.99
C ASP A 177 44.61 22.96 14.23
N ALA A 178 45.47 22.03 13.87
CA ALA A 178 45.56 20.63 14.28
C ALA A 178 47.06 20.39 14.48
N PRO A 179 47.54 19.55 15.43
CA PRO A 179 47.65 18.12 15.11
C PRO A 179 47.69 17.12 16.31
N GLU A 180 47.79 15.83 15.95
CA GLU A 180 48.45 14.67 16.62
C GLU A 180 47.95 14.18 17.99
N GLU A 181 47.47 12.94 18.17
CA GLU A 181 48.05 11.60 17.96
C GLU A 181 49.30 11.29 18.84
N VAL A 182 49.09 10.60 19.97
CA VAL A 182 50.07 9.66 20.53
C VAL A 182 49.37 8.54 21.31
N ALA A 183 50.02 7.38 21.31
CA ALA A 183 49.52 6.04 21.58
C ALA A 183 49.52 5.59 23.05
N ALA A 184 48.98 4.36 23.22
CA ALA A 184 49.45 3.28 24.07
C ALA A 184 48.90 3.10 25.51
N ALA A 185 48.23 1.94 25.67
CA ALA A 185 48.40 0.91 26.69
C ALA A 185 48.39 1.29 28.20
N ALA A 186 47.46 0.68 28.95
CA ALA A 186 47.78 -0.41 29.88
C ALA A 186 46.56 -0.82 30.73
N GLN A 187 46.49 -2.13 30.97
CA GLN A 187 45.63 -2.77 31.95
C GLN A 187 46.13 -2.45 33.37
N THR A 188 45.22 -2.15 34.30
CA THR A 188 45.44 -2.40 35.74
C THR A 188 44.12 -2.70 36.44
N THR A 189 44.17 -3.76 37.24
CA THR A 189 43.11 -4.40 38.02
C THR A 189 42.94 -3.79 39.42
N GLY A 190 41.68 -3.61 39.84
CA GLY A 190 41.18 -3.62 41.24
C GLY A 190 41.37 -2.36 42.10
N PRO A 191 40.83 -2.29 43.34
CA PRO A 191 39.64 -2.96 43.90
C PRO A 191 38.63 -1.97 44.57
N THR A 192 37.42 -2.49 44.80
CA THR A 192 36.42 -2.15 45.84
C THR A 192 36.66 -0.94 46.75
N THR A 193 35.78 0.07 46.65
CA THR A 193 35.44 0.96 47.78
C THR A 193 33.94 1.27 47.84
N LYS A 194 33.38 0.97 49.01
CA LYS A 194 32.00 1.08 49.46
C LYS A 194 31.66 2.56 49.78
N PRO A 195 30.54 3.13 49.30
CA PRO A 195 30.12 4.47 49.71
C PRO A 195 29.37 4.46 51.06
N PRO A 196 29.49 5.54 51.87
CA PRO A 196 28.85 5.67 53.18
C PRO A 196 27.34 6.01 53.11
N PRO A 197 26.57 5.75 54.18
CA PRO A 197 25.12 5.95 54.19
C PRO A 197 24.73 7.43 54.35
N LEU A 198 23.80 7.88 53.52
CA LEU A 198 23.15 9.19 53.63
C LEU A 198 22.08 9.20 54.74
N PRO A 199 21.89 10.34 55.44
CA PRO A 199 20.94 10.44 56.54
C PRO A 199 19.48 10.53 56.10
N ALA A 200 18.63 9.92 56.91
CA ALA A 200 17.17 9.89 56.80
C ALA A 200 16.55 11.30 56.73
N ARG A 201 15.70 11.53 55.72
CA ARG A 201 14.82 12.70 55.63
C ARG A 201 13.40 12.33 56.02
N SER A 202 12.89 13.10 56.96
CA SER A 202 11.63 12.95 57.68
C SER A 202 10.38 13.03 56.81
N ALA A 203 9.39 12.21 57.17
CA ALA A 203 8.03 12.21 56.64
C ALA A 203 7.25 13.50 56.99
N PRO A 204 6.33 13.96 56.12
CA PRO A 204 5.33 14.96 56.51
C PRO A 204 4.04 14.29 57.02
N VAL A 205 3.62 14.80 58.18
CA VAL A 205 2.39 14.53 58.96
C VAL A 205 1.10 14.90 58.19
N PRO A 206 -0.03 14.20 58.43
CA PRO A 206 -1.30 14.41 57.71
C PRO A 206 -2.08 15.65 58.20
N ARG A 207 -2.64 16.42 57.24
CA ARG A 207 -3.57 17.52 57.55
C ARG A 207 -5.02 17.04 57.59
N ARG A 208 -5.64 17.27 58.76
CA ARG A 208 -7.06 17.10 59.08
C ARG A 208 -7.98 18.07 58.31
N ARG A 209 -9.11 17.51 57.89
CA ARG A 209 -10.51 18.02 57.90
C ARG A 209 -10.78 19.49 57.59
N ARG A 210 -11.54 19.73 56.50
CA ARG A 210 -12.61 20.72 56.49
C ARG A 210 -13.94 20.05 56.13
N ARG A 211 -14.87 20.19 57.07
CA ARG A 211 -16.25 19.73 57.06
C ARG A 211 -17.08 20.89 56.52
N LEU A 212 -17.75 20.72 55.38
CA LEU A 212 -18.80 21.62 54.94
C LEU A 212 -20.13 20.88 54.93
N LYS A 213 -21.05 21.43 55.73
CA LYS A 213 -22.46 21.09 55.83
C LYS A 213 -23.19 21.72 54.64
N SER A 214 -24.08 20.98 54.01
CA SER A 214 -25.24 21.55 53.32
C SER A 214 -26.38 20.53 53.27
N SER A 215 -27.23 20.69 54.27
CA SER A 215 -28.70 20.78 54.23
C SER A 215 -29.48 20.03 53.14
N ALA A 216 -30.44 19.26 53.64
CA ALA A 216 -31.54 18.64 52.94
C ALA A 216 -32.41 19.62 52.12
N THR A 217 -33.01 19.11 51.05
CA THR A 217 -34.35 19.54 50.64
C THR A 217 -35.09 18.39 49.98
N VAL A 218 -36.26 18.13 50.54
CA VAL A 218 -37.31 17.22 50.08
C VAL A 218 -37.86 17.73 48.75
N GLY A 219 -38.12 16.82 47.81
CA GLY A 219 -38.72 17.13 46.52
C GLY A 219 -39.36 15.91 45.88
N THR A 220 -40.54 15.55 46.37
CA THR A 220 -41.51 14.67 45.69
C THR A 220 -41.91 15.27 44.34
N GLY A 221 -41.82 14.48 43.27
CA GLY A 221 -42.32 14.86 41.95
C GLY A 221 -42.46 13.64 41.04
N ARG A 222 -43.55 12.89 41.19
CA ARG A 222 -44.02 11.92 40.18
C ARG A 222 -44.58 12.71 38.99
N GLY A 223 -43.93 12.61 37.84
CA GLY A 223 -44.44 13.07 36.55
C GLY A 223 -44.45 11.91 35.56
N ALA A 224 -45.64 11.49 35.15
CA ALA A 224 -45.86 10.53 34.09
C ALA A 224 -45.57 11.17 32.72
N ALA A 225 -44.85 10.47 31.84
CA ALA A 225 -44.90 10.69 30.39
C ALA A 225 -44.22 9.54 29.62
N GLY A 226 -45.01 8.90 28.75
CA GLY A 226 -44.59 8.59 27.38
C GLY A 226 -43.75 7.33 27.14
N GLU A 227 -44.41 6.17 27.08
CA GLU A 227 -43.94 5.05 26.27
C GLU A 227 -43.84 5.47 24.80
N ALA A 228 -42.62 5.66 24.30
CA ALA A 228 -42.33 5.63 22.87
C ALA A 228 -41.81 4.23 22.52
N ARG A 229 -42.66 3.43 21.87
CA ARG A 229 -42.33 2.13 21.29
C ARG A 229 -41.24 2.29 20.24
N GLU A 230 -40.05 1.79 20.55
CA GLU A 230 -38.97 1.57 19.59
C GLU A 230 -39.24 0.28 18.78
N PRO A 231 -39.09 0.28 17.44
CA PRO A 231 -39.39 -0.89 16.63
C PRO A 231 -38.35 -1.99 16.86
N ARG A 232 -38.84 -3.15 17.33
CA ARG A 232 -38.13 -4.44 17.43
C ARG A 232 -37.53 -4.84 16.07
N LEU A 233 -36.31 -4.40 15.79
CA LEU A 233 -35.43 -5.09 14.86
C LEU A 233 -35.01 -6.41 15.51
N LYS A 234 -35.39 -7.52 14.88
CA LYS A 234 -34.98 -8.87 15.23
C LYS A 234 -33.45 -8.94 15.18
N ARG A 235 -32.81 -8.71 16.34
CA ARG A 235 -31.42 -9.11 16.60
C ARG A 235 -31.34 -10.61 16.37
N LEU A 236 -30.81 -11.01 15.21
CA LEU A 236 -30.17 -12.30 15.04
C LEU A 236 -29.04 -12.36 16.07
N ARG A 237 -29.35 -12.92 17.24
CA ARG A 237 -28.34 -13.36 18.21
C ARG A 237 -27.60 -14.51 17.55
N LEU A 238 -26.59 -14.20 16.75
CA LEU A 238 -25.48 -15.10 16.54
C LEU A 238 -25.01 -15.51 17.93
N HIS A 239 -25.21 -16.78 18.26
CA HIS A 239 -24.68 -17.37 19.48
C HIS A 239 -23.17 -17.24 19.41
N ARG A 240 -22.65 -16.20 20.05
CA ARG A 240 -21.23 -16.08 20.37
C ARG A 240 -20.97 -17.21 21.37
N GLY A 241 -20.54 -18.36 20.86
CA GLY A 241 -20.17 -19.52 21.66
C GLY A 241 -19.02 -19.17 22.59
N SER A 242 -19.35 -18.70 23.78
CA SER A 242 -18.41 -18.46 24.88
C SER A 242 -18.16 -19.71 25.72
N ASP A 243 -18.74 -20.86 25.36
CA ASP A 243 -18.57 -22.13 26.07
C ASP A 243 -17.54 -23.07 25.43
N ILE A 244 -16.63 -22.55 24.59
CA ILE A 244 -15.40 -23.26 24.20
C ILE A 244 -14.27 -22.83 25.13
N GLY A 245 -14.51 -22.92 26.44
CA GLY A 245 -13.44 -23.20 27.39
C GLY A 245 -13.00 -24.64 27.17
N ALA A 246 -12.40 -24.93 26.01
CA ALA A 246 -11.78 -26.22 25.77
C ALA A 246 -10.73 -26.38 26.87
N SER A 247 -10.96 -27.34 27.78
CA SER A 247 -9.98 -27.80 28.74
C SER A 247 -8.62 -27.88 28.04
N THR A 248 -7.56 -27.32 28.63
CA THR A 248 -6.19 -27.36 28.08
C THR A 248 -5.79 -28.77 27.61
N GLU A 249 -6.37 -29.79 28.24
CA GLU A 249 -6.31 -31.20 27.89
C GLU A 249 -6.80 -31.53 26.46
N ARG A 250 -7.87 -30.90 25.97
CA ARG A 250 -8.38 -31.10 24.60
C ARG A 250 -7.50 -30.44 23.55
N VAL A 251 -6.86 -29.31 23.89
CA VAL A 251 -5.92 -28.64 22.97
C VAL A 251 -4.64 -29.46 22.84
N ALA A 252 -4.16 -30.07 23.93
CA ALA A 252 -2.99 -30.96 23.91
C ALA A 252 -3.23 -32.23 23.08
N ALA A 253 -4.45 -32.78 23.08
CA ALA A 253 -4.78 -33.98 22.31
C ALA A 253 -4.78 -33.77 20.78
N VAL A 254 -4.97 -32.52 20.31
CA VAL A 254 -5.03 -32.15 18.88
C VAL A 254 -3.77 -31.39 18.44
N ALA A 255 -2.81 -31.18 19.36
CA ALA A 255 -1.58 -30.50 19.05
C ALA A 255 -0.74 -31.34 18.05
N PRO A 256 -0.16 -30.72 17.01
CA PRO A 256 0.75 -31.43 16.12
C PRO A 256 1.94 -31.93 16.93
N GLU A 257 2.51 -33.08 16.55
CA GLU A 257 3.62 -33.69 17.28
C GLU A 257 4.81 -32.72 17.47
N GLY A 258 5.03 -31.82 16.50
CA GLY A 258 6.05 -30.78 16.60
C GLY A 258 5.77 -29.66 17.61
N LEU A 259 4.52 -29.42 18.01
CA LEU A 259 4.17 -28.37 18.98
C LEU A 259 4.36 -28.83 20.42
N LYS A 260 4.06 -30.10 20.73
CA LYS A 260 4.16 -30.68 22.08
C LYS A 260 5.48 -30.38 22.82
N PRO A 261 6.68 -30.54 22.22
CA PRO A 261 7.93 -30.22 22.92
C PRO A 261 8.10 -28.73 23.25
N LEU A 262 7.42 -27.85 22.52
CA LEU A 262 7.50 -26.40 22.70
C LEU A 262 6.58 -25.90 23.84
N LEU A 263 5.58 -26.70 24.23
CA LEU A 263 4.60 -26.35 25.25
C LEU A 263 5.10 -26.64 26.66
N GLY A 264 4.84 -25.71 27.58
CA GLY A 264 5.00 -25.85 29.02
C GLY A 264 3.74 -26.46 29.67
N PRO A 265 3.79 -26.71 30.99
CA PRO A 265 2.68 -27.32 31.73
C PRO A 265 1.36 -26.53 31.67
N SER A 266 1.42 -25.22 31.47
CA SER A 266 0.26 -24.34 31.36
C SER A 266 -0.40 -24.34 29.97
N GLY A 267 0.18 -25.04 28.99
CA GLY A 267 -0.23 -24.96 27.58
C GLY A 267 0.35 -23.75 26.82
N GLY A 268 1.04 -22.83 27.52
CA GLY A 268 1.84 -21.78 26.90
C GLY A 268 3.20 -22.29 26.39
N LEU A 269 3.89 -21.50 25.59
CA LEU A 269 5.21 -21.83 25.03
C LEU A 269 6.29 -21.64 26.09
N ARG A 270 7.28 -22.52 26.13
CA ARG A 270 8.46 -22.37 27.00
C ARG A 270 9.33 -21.18 26.58
N ALA A 271 10.18 -20.69 27.50
CA ALA A 271 11.18 -19.68 27.15
C ALA A 271 12.15 -20.23 26.09
N GLY A 272 12.54 -19.41 25.12
CA GLY A 272 13.48 -19.79 24.07
C GLY A 272 12.92 -20.63 22.90
N THR A 273 11.67 -21.08 22.94
CA THR A 273 11.08 -21.95 21.89
C THR A 273 10.36 -21.20 20.76
N LEU A 274 10.36 -19.86 20.79
CA LEU A 274 9.62 -19.05 19.80
C LEU A 274 10.19 -19.16 18.38
N ARG A 275 11.51 -19.32 18.25
CA ARG A 275 12.16 -19.55 16.96
C ARG A 275 11.73 -20.87 16.33
N ASP A 276 11.74 -21.93 17.13
CA ASP A 276 11.31 -23.26 16.70
C ASP A 276 9.82 -23.25 16.33
N LEU A 277 9.01 -22.47 17.05
CA LEU A 277 7.61 -22.26 16.69
C LEU A 277 7.46 -21.54 15.36
N ALA A 278 8.23 -20.48 15.10
CA ALA A 278 8.18 -19.78 13.82
C ALA A 278 8.56 -20.70 12.66
N ALA A 279 9.57 -21.56 12.85
CA ALA A 279 9.94 -22.61 11.89
C ALA A 279 8.82 -23.63 11.68
N LEU A 280 8.20 -24.11 12.77
CA LEU A 280 7.05 -25.02 12.72
C LEU A 280 5.87 -24.39 11.96
N MET A 281 5.55 -23.12 12.24
CA MET A 281 4.46 -22.41 11.55
C MET A 281 4.72 -22.26 10.06
N ALA A 282 5.98 -22.00 9.67
CA ALA A 282 6.39 -21.94 8.28
C ALA A 282 6.27 -23.30 7.59
N SER A 283 6.61 -24.40 8.28
CA SER A 283 6.51 -25.76 7.72
C SER A 283 5.07 -26.27 7.64
N LEU A 284 4.20 -25.87 8.58
CA LEU A 284 2.79 -26.30 8.59
C LEU A 284 2.02 -25.79 7.36
N GLY A 285 2.47 -24.69 6.74
CA GLY A 285 1.82 -24.14 5.56
C GLY A 285 0.32 -23.90 5.74
N VAL A 286 -0.38 -23.80 4.63
CA VAL A 286 -1.84 -23.56 4.58
C VAL A 286 -2.64 -24.87 4.59
N SER A 287 -2.00 -25.95 4.12
CA SER A 287 -2.64 -27.24 3.87
C SER A 287 -2.78 -28.11 5.11
N GLU A 288 -2.02 -27.85 6.16
CA GLU A 288 -2.22 -28.52 7.45
C GLU A 288 -3.57 -28.17 8.04
N GLY A 289 -4.20 -29.15 8.69
CA GLY A 289 -5.56 -29.01 9.18
C GLY A 289 -5.76 -27.77 10.06
N VAL A 290 -6.89 -27.07 9.87
CA VAL A 290 -7.31 -25.90 10.66
C VAL A 290 -7.13 -26.09 12.17
N GLY A 291 -7.37 -27.30 12.69
CA GLY A 291 -7.20 -27.62 14.11
C GLY A 291 -5.76 -27.43 14.61
N THR A 292 -4.78 -27.78 13.79
CA THR A 292 -3.35 -27.60 14.06
C THR A 292 -2.99 -26.12 14.16
N GLN A 293 -3.44 -25.33 13.18
CA GLN A 293 -3.22 -23.87 13.18
C GLN A 293 -3.87 -23.23 14.43
N LEU A 294 -5.09 -23.60 14.76
CA LEU A 294 -5.77 -23.11 15.97
C LEU A 294 -5.04 -23.50 17.26
N ALA A 295 -4.50 -24.72 17.36
CA ALA A 295 -3.73 -25.14 18.53
C ALA A 295 -2.48 -24.25 18.73
N VAL A 296 -1.77 -23.94 17.65
CA VAL A 296 -0.61 -23.03 17.68
C VAL A 296 -1.02 -21.62 18.10
N VAL A 297 -2.08 -21.06 17.50
CA VAL A 297 -2.54 -19.71 17.85
C VAL A 297 -3.01 -19.64 19.30
N ASN A 298 -3.68 -20.68 19.79
CA ASN A 298 -4.09 -20.76 21.20
C ASN A 298 -2.89 -20.82 22.15
N ALA A 299 -1.84 -21.57 21.81
CA ALA A 299 -0.59 -21.58 22.58
C ALA A 299 0.06 -20.20 22.62
N LEU A 300 0.07 -19.46 21.49
CA LEU A 300 0.54 -18.07 21.45
C LEU A 300 -0.31 -17.15 22.34
N LYS A 301 -1.65 -17.28 22.29
CA LYS A 301 -2.57 -16.50 23.14
C LYS A 301 -2.31 -16.75 24.63
N GLN A 302 -2.15 -18.02 25.02
CA GLN A 302 -1.87 -18.41 26.40
C GLN A 302 -0.51 -17.88 26.86
N THR A 303 0.51 -17.95 26.00
CA THR A 303 1.84 -17.40 26.28
C THR A 303 1.76 -15.89 26.55
N LEU A 304 1.09 -15.13 25.69
CA LEU A 304 0.93 -13.68 25.85
C LEU A 304 0.03 -13.27 27.03
N GLN A 305 -0.84 -14.18 27.49
CA GLN A 305 -1.66 -13.97 28.68
C GLN A 305 -0.88 -14.24 29.97
N ALA A 306 -0.06 -15.30 29.97
CA ALA A 306 0.78 -15.66 31.10
C ALA A 306 1.95 -14.69 31.27
N ASP A 307 2.52 -14.24 30.15
CA ASP A 307 3.71 -13.40 30.13
C ASP A 307 3.67 -12.42 28.94
N SER A 308 3.23 -11.19 29.23
CA SER A 308 3.20 -10.12 28.23
C SER A 308 4.58 -9.58 27.86
N GLU A 309 5.61 -9.81 28.69
CA GLU A 309 6.97 -9.32 28.43
C GLU A 309 7.63 -10.06 27.27
N ARG A 310 7.13 -11.25 26.91
CA ARG A 310 7.59 -12.02 25.76
C ARG A 310 7.04 -11.53 24.43
N ALA A 311 6.10 -10.59 24.44
CA ALA A 311 5.48 -10.09 23.22
C ALA A 311 6.46 -9.46 22.20
N PRO A 312 7.54 -8.75 22.59
CA PRO A 312 8.60 -8.32 21.68
C PRO A 312 9.43 -9.48 21.09
N GLU A 313 9.62 -10.57 21.84
CA GLU A 313 10.36 -11.75 21.35
C GLU A 313 9.65 -12.39 20.14
N LEU A 314 8.32 -12.35 20.10
CA LEU A 314 7.54 -12.82 18.93
C LEU A 314 7.90 -12.04 17.65
N ILE A 315 8.31 -10.78 17.79
CA ILE A 315 8.74 -9.96 16.66
C ILE A 315 10.15 -10.37 16.23
N SER A 316 11.09 -10.42 17.17
CA SER A 316 12.50 -10.74 16.87
C SER A 316 12.71 -12.14 16.35
N GLU A 317 11.91 -13.11 16.81
CA GLU A 317 11.98 -14.50 16.35
C GLU A 317 11.15 -14.78 15.09
N GLY A 318 10.57 -13.75 14.46
CA GLY A 318 9.90 -13.89 13.16
C GLY A 318 8.51 -14.53 13.20
N VAL A 319 7.90 -14.71 14.37
CA VAL A 319 6.54 -15.28 14.51
C VAL A 319 5.51 -14.45 13.75
N VAL A 320 5.66 -13.11 13.75
CA VAL A 320 4.76 -12.20 13.00
C VAL A 320 4.82 -12.46 11.49
N ALA A 321 6.00 -12.76 10.94
CA ALA A 321 6.15 -13.09 9.53
C ALA A 321 5.46 -14.43 9.20
N ALA A 322 5.55 -15.42 10.09
CA ALA A 322 4.84 -16.69 9.93
C ALA A 322 3.31 -16.51 10.00
N LEU A 323 2.81 -15.73 10.97
CA LEU A 323 1.38 -15.38 11.07
C LEU A 323 0.87 -14.70 9.80
N LYS A 324 1.67 -13.80 9.21
CA LYS A 324 1.33 -13.14 7.96
C LYS A 324 1.09 -14.14 6.83
N LEU A 325 1.94 -15.17 6.68
CA LEU A 325 1.75 -16.19 5.64
C LEU A 325 0.40 -16.92 5.79
N TRP A 326 0.00 -17.22 7.03
CA TRP A 326 -1.31 -17.83 7.30
C TRP A 326 -2.48 -16.89 7.03
N LEU A 327 -2.30 -15.57 7.17
CA LEU A 327 -3.30 -14.59 6.79
C LEU A 327 -3.41 -14.43 5.26
N GLU A 328 -2.28 -14.42 4.55
CA GLU A 328 -2.23 -14.31 3.08
C GLU A 328 -2.83 -15.54 2.40
N ALA A 329 -2.73 -16.70 3.03
CA ALA A 329 -3.34 -17.94 2.60
C ALA A 329 -4.86 -17.85 2.35
N VAL A 330 -5.54 -17.00 3.10
CA VAL A 330 -7.00 -16.85 3.08
C VAL A 330 -7.44 -15.77 2.09
N LEU A 331 -6.48 -14.99 1.60
CA LEU A 331 -6.73 -13.98 0.58
C LEU A 331 -6.83 -14.63 -0.79
N PRO A 332 -7.63 -14.06 -1.71
CA PRO A 332 -7.59 -14.45 -3.11
C PRO A 332 -6.16 -14.31 -3.62
N GLN A 333 -5.55 -15.42 -3.99
CA GLN A 333 -4.27 -15.40 -4.67
C GLN A 333 -4.51 -14.79 -6.05
N PRO A 334 -3.65 -13.85 -6.51
CA PRO A 334 -3.71 -13.40 -7.88
C PRO A 334 -3.43 -14.64 -8.72
N GLU A 335 -4.49 -15.20 -9.29
CA GLU A 335 -4.41 -16.38 -10.13
C GLU A 335 -3.49 -15.98 -11.28
N VAL A 336 -2.26 -16.50 -11.26
CA VAL A 336 -1.30 -16.21 -12.31
C VAL A 336 -1.89 -16.91 -13.53
N VAL A 337 -2.51 -16.12 -14.41
CA VAL A 337 -3.15 -16.57 -15.65
C VAL A 337 -2.04 -17.05 -16.60
N LEU A 338 -1.38 -18.13 -16.24
CA LEU A 338 -0.43 -18.84 -17.08
C LEU A 338 -1.23 -19.91 -17.82
N THR A 339 -1.69 -19.49 -19.00
CA THR A 339 -1.89 -20.32 -20.19
C THR A 339 -2.85 -21.51 -20.08
N SER A 340 -4.07 -21.27 -20.58
CA SER A 340 -4.78 -22.17 -21.52
C SER A 340 -5.12 -23.59 -21.08
N SER A 341 -5.30 -23.84 -19.78
CA SER A 341 -5.97 -25.07 -19.32
C SER A 341 -7.27 -24.70 -18.64
N ALA A 342 -8.39 -25.21 -19.17
CA ALA A 342 -9.76 -24.97 -18.75
C ALA A 342 -10.09 -25.58 -17.38
N VAL A 343 -9.24 -25.35 -16.38
CA VAL A 343 -9.50 -25.76 -15.01
C VAL A 343 -10.46 -24.74 -14.40
N PRO A 344 -11.63 -25.17 -13.92
CA PRO A 344 -12.59 -24.26 -13.31
C PRO A 344 -11.94 -23.54 -12.12
N PRO A 345 -12.25 -22.24 -11.91
CA PRO A 345 -11.67 -21.45 -10.84
C PRO A 345 -11.89 -22.18 -9.53
N ARG A 346 -10.80 -22.51 -8.83
CA ARG A 346 -10.88 -23.22 -7.56
C ARG A 346 -11.72 -22.36 -6.59
N PRO A 347 -12.71 -22.94 -5.91
CA PRO A 347 -13.50 -22.21 -4.92
C PRO A 347 -12.55 -21.56 -3.90
N VAL A 348 -12.80 -20.29 -3.63
CA VAL A 348 -12.01 -19.45 -2.71
C VAL A 348 -11.77 -20.23 -1.42
N VAL A 349 -10.50 -20.47 -1.11
CA VAL A 349 -9.97 -21.54 -0.21
C VAL A 349 -10.20 -21.24 1.29
N GLY A 350 -11.23 -20.46 1.65
CA GLY A 350 -11.58 -20.16 3.03
C GLY A 350 -12.74 -21.01 3.51
N GLY A 351 -12.50 -22.24 3.98
CA GLY A 351 -13.50 -22.95 4.78
C GLY A 351 -13.84 -22.17 6.06
N PRO A 352 -15.00 -22.39 6.69
CA PRO A 352 -15.41 -21.68 7.91
C PRO A 352 -14.38 -21.82 9.06
N GLY A 353 -13.60 -22.90 9.05
CA GLY A 353 -12.48 -23.09 9.99
C GLY A 353 -11.33 -22.09 9.78
N GLN A 354 -11.01 -21.74 8.53
CA GLN A 354 -9.92 -20.82 8.23
C GLN A 354 -10.26 -19.39 8.67
N GLU A 355 -11.53 -19.00 8.55
CA GLU A 355 -12.01 -17.72 9.09
C GLU A 355 -11.78 -17.63 10.60
N GLN A 356 -12.00 -18.73 11.34
CA GLN A 356 -11.70 -18.77 12.77
C GLN A 356 -10.21 -18.57 13.03
N VAL A 357 -9.33 -19.24 12.29
CA VAL A 357 -7.87 -19.06 12.42
C VAL A 357 -7.50 -17.59 12.22
N VAL A 358 -8.04 -16.92 11.19
CA VAL A 358 -7.79 -15.50 10.93
C VAL A 358 -8.19 -14.65 12.13
N LEU A 359 -9.39 -14.84 12.68
CA LEU A 359 -9.86 -14.07 13.83
C LEU A 359 -8.96 -14.26 15.05
N GLU A 360 -8.54 -15.50 15.33
CA GLU A 360 -7.63 -15.81 16.43
C GLU A 360 -6.24 -15.19 16.23
N VAL A 361 -5.71 -15.21 15.00
CA VAL A 361 -4.44 -14.54 14.65
C VAL A 361 -4.55 -13.03 14.87
N LEU A 362 -5.67 -12.41 14.48
CA LEU A 362 -5.89 -10.97 14.71
C LEU A 362 -5.94 -10.63 16.21
N GLU A 363 -6.48 -11.50 17.05
CA GLU A 363 -6.44 -11.33 18.50
C GLU A 363 -5.02 -11.39 19.07
N VAL A 364 -4.17 -12.30 18.56
CA VAL A 364 -2.75 -12.36 18.91
C VAL A 364 -2.04 -11.07 18.49
N LEU A 365 -2.21 -10.64 17.24
CA LEU A 365 -1.58 -9.41 16.72
C LEU A 365 -2.01 -8.15 17.49
N ARG A 366 -3.22 -8.12 18.06
CA ARG A 366 -3.68 -7.03 18.92
C ARG A 366 -2.90 -6.93 20.23
N LYS A 367 -2.37 -8.04 20.74
CA LYS A 367 -1.59 -8.10 21.98
C LYS A 367 -0.08 -7.89 21.76
N VAL A 368 0.41 -8.09 20.55
CA VAL A 368 1.82 -7.90 20.20
C VAL A 368 2.14 -6.40 20.10
N PRO A 369 3.17 -5.89 20.82
CA PRO A 369 3.57 -4.48 20.77
C PRO A 369 4.31 -4.20 19.46
N MET A 370 3.54 -4.09 18.38
CA MET A 370 4.06 -3.87 17.04
C MET A 370 4.96 -2.62 16.98
N THR A 371 5.96 -2.63 16.11
CA THR A 371 6.85 -1.50 15.81
C THR A 371 6.71 -1.10 14.34
N LEU A 372 7.07 0.15 13.99
CA LEU A 372 7.02 0.60 12.59
C LEU A 372 7.99 -0.17 11.69
N ALA A 373 9.18 -0.51 12.20
CA ALA A 373 10.15 -1.36 11.51
C ALA A 373 9.55 -2.73 11.16
N CYS A 374 8.97 -3.41 12.15
CA CYS A 374 8.32 -4.71 11.93
C CYS A 374 7.19 -4.63 10.89
N LEU A 375 6.34 -3.58 10.94
CA LEU A 375 5.29 -3.38 9.93
C LEU A 375 5.84 -3.20 8.51
N ARG A 376 6.96 -2.50 8.36
CA ARG A 376 7.63 -2.27 7.07
C ARG A 376 8.29 -3.54 6.54
N GLU A 377 9.05 -4.23 7.39
CA GLU A 377 9.80 -5.44 7.05
C GLU A 377 8.86 -6.60 6.70
N THR A 378 7.88 -6.86 7.56
CA THR A 378 6.94 -7.97 7.32
C THR A 378 5.91 -7.61 6.25
N GLY A 379 5.54 -6.34 6.13
CA GLY A 379 4.45 -5.90 5.25
C GLY A 379 3.06 -6.33 5.74
N ILE A 380 2.91 -6.79 7.00
CA ILE A 380 1.65 -7.31 7.54
C ILE A 380 0.50 -6.30 7.48
N GLY A 381 0.80 -4.99 7.52
CA GLY A 381 -0.21 -3.95 7.35
C GLY A 381 -0.94 -3.99 6.00
N ARG A 382 -0.27 -4.44 4.92
CA ARG A 382 -0.89 -4.62 3.60
C ARG A 382 -1.83 -5.82 3.62
N THR A 383 -1.38 -6.92 4.20
CA THR A 383 -2.18 -8.14 4.39
C THR A 383 -3.46 -7.86 5.17
N LEU A 384 -3.38 -7.10 6.28
CA LEU A 384 -4.58 -6.69 7.04
C LEU A 384 -5.54 -5.83 6.22
N THR A 385 -5.00 -4.98 5.33
CA THR A 385 -5.85 -4.13 4.51
C THR A 385 -6.55 -4.96 3.43
N ALA A 386 -5.88 -5.96 2.85
CA ALA A 386 -6.52 -6.92 1.96
C ALA A 386 -7.58 -7.77 2.70
N LEU A 387 -7.30 -8.23 3.92
CA LEU A 387 -8.28 -8.97 4.74
C LEU A 387 -9.55 -8.16 4.98
N ARG A 388 -9.44 -6.84 5.16
CA ARG A 388 -10.61 -5.96 5.27
C ARG A 388 -11.54 -6.06 4.06
N VAL A 389 -10.99 -6.23 2.87
CA VAL A 389 -11.76 -6.28 1.62
C VAL A 389 -12.30 -7.68 1.35
N TYR A 390 -11.49 -8.71 1.60
CA TYR A 390 -11.78 -10.07 1.14
C TYR A 390 -12.33 -11.02 2.21
N CYS A 391 -12.16 -10.71 3.50
CA CYS A 391 -12.64 -11.56 4.59
C CYS A 391 -13.65 -10.80 5.46
N ARG A 392 -14.94 -11.01 5.19
CA ARG A 392 -16.05 -10.31 5.88
C ARG A 392 -16.02 -10.53 7.40
N ALA A 393 -15.68 -11.73 7.85
CA ALA A 393 -15.57 -12.03 9.29
C ALA A 393 -14.48 -11.17 9.97
N ALA A 394 -13.37 -10.94 9.28
CA ALA A 394 -12.20 -10.23 9.79
C ALA A 394 -12.24 -8.69 9.58
N GLU A 395 -13.21 -8.18 8.82
CA GLU A 395 -13.27 -6.77 8.38
C GLU A 395 -13.18 -5.79 9.56
N ALA A 396 -14.08 -5.94 10.54
CA ALA A 396 -14.18 -5.01 11.66
C ALA A 396 -12.90 -5.02 12.51
N THR A 397 -12.41 -6.21 12.87
CA THR A 397 -11.21 -6.41 13.68
C THR A 397 -9.96 -5.88 12.97
N SER A 398 -9.81 -6.14 11.67
CA SER A 398 -8.68 -5.65 10.88
C SER A 398 -8.71 -4.12 10.79
N LYS A 399 -9.88 -3.52 10.59
CA LYS A 399 -10.06 -2.06 10.54
C LYS A 399 -9.66 -1.39 11.86
N GLU A 400 -10.10 -1.96 12.99
CA GLU A 400 -9.74 -1.46 14.32
C GLU A 400 -8.22 -1.54 14.55
N LEU A 401 -7.61 -2.69 14.24
CA LEU A 401 -6.18 -2.90 14.42
C LEU A 401 -5.33 -1.94 13.57
N ILE A 402 -5.69 -1.76 12.29
CA ILE A 402 -5.04 -0.78 11.41
C ILE A 402 -5.18 0.63 11.96
N ALA A 403 -6.37 1.01 12.45
CA ALA A 403 -6.59 2.34 13.01
C ALA A 403 -5.77 2.58 14.29
N ALA A 404 -5.66 1.56 15.15
CA ALA A 404 -4.84 1.60 16.36
C ALA A 404 -3.35 1.79 16.02
N TRP A 405 -2.82 1.01 15.08
CA TRP A 405 -1.43 1.14 14.63
C TRP A 405 -1.16 2.49 13.94
N ARG A 406 -2.05 2.96 13.06
CA ARG A 406 -1.93 4.28 12.43
C ARG A 406 -1.93 5.42 13.46
N ARG A 407 -2.69 5.29 14.54
CA ARG A 407 -2.68 6.27 15.64
C ARG A 407 -1.35 6.23 16.38
N ARG A 408 -0.86 5.04 16.72
CA ARG A 408 0.40 4.83 17.44
C ARG A 408 1.61 5.37 16.67
N PHE A 409 1.72 5.11 15.37
CA PHE A 409 2.89 5.50 14.57
C PHE A 409 2.73 6.83 13.82
N ARG A 410 1.72 7.63 14.15
CA ARG A 410 1.46 8.89 13.43
C ARG A 410 2.66 9.83 13.48
N GLU A 411 3.26 9.99 14.65
CA GLU A 411 4.38 10.91 14.87
C GLU A 411 5.66 10.41 14.20
N GLU A 412 5.99 9.12 14.34
CA GLU A 412 7.13 8.50 13.64
C GLU A 412 7.02 8.63 12.12
N VAL A 413 5.83 8.39 11.55
CA VAL A 413 5.61 8.51 10.09
C VAL A 413 5.71 9.96 9.61
N GLN A 414 5.33 10.93 10.44
CA GLN A 414 5.51 12.36 10.13
C GLN A 414 6.98 12.77 10.21
N GLY A 415 7.71 12.29 11.22
CA GLY A 415 9.15 12.54 11.38
C GLY A 415 9.98 12.03 10.19
N ASP A 416 9.76 10.79 9.75
CA ASP A 416 10.49 10.20 8.62
C ASP A 416 10.29 10.97 7.30
N ARG A 417 9.08 11.50 7.09
CA ARG A 417 8.79 12.34 5.91
C ARG A 417 9.52 13.67 5.96
N GLY A 418 9.66 14.26 7.15
CA GLY A 418 10.44 15.48 7.35
C GLY A 418 11.91 15.26 7.00
N LEU A 419 12.53 14.21 7.56
CA LEU A 419 13.94 13.89 7.32
C LEU A 419 14.24 13.57 5.86
N THR A 420 13.32 12.88 5.16
CA THR A 420 13.49 12.56 3.73
C THR A 420 13.47 13.83 2.88
N LEU A 421 12.64 14.82 3.21
CA LEU A 421 12.58 16.10 2.50
C LEU A 421 13.83 16.95 2.77
N GLU A 422 14.32 17.00 4.01
CA GLU A 422 15.54 17.73 4.34
C GLU A 422 16.79 17.11 3.69
N ARG A 423 16.87 15.79 3.61
CA ARG A 423 17.97 15.11 2.92
C ARG A 423 17.97 15.40 1.43
N LYS A 424 16.78 15.49 0.81
CA LYS A 424 16.62 15.88 -0.59
C LYS A 424 16.93 17.36 -0.83
N ALA A 425 16.60 18.23 0.13
CA ALA A 425 16.99 19.64 0.08
C ALA A 425 18.52 19.80 0.19
N SER A 426 19.16 19.04 1.09
CA SER A 426 20.61 19.11 1.34
C SER A 426 21.45 18.42 0.25
N SER A 427 20.89 17.45 -0.49
CA SER A 427 21.56 16.83 -1.64
C SER A 427 21.37 17.59 -2.95
N THR A 428 20.67 18.73 -2.93
CA THR A 428 20.71 19.67 -4.04
C THR A 428 22.08 20.35 -3.97
N SER A 429 23.08 19.67 -4.52
CA SER A 429 24.42 20.19 -4.69
C SER A 429 24.34 21.64 -5.21
N PRO A 430 25.14 22.56 -4.66
CA PRO A 430 25.14 23.94 -5.11
C PRO A 430 25.30 23.97 -6.64
N PRO A 431 24.60 24.89 -7.34
CA PRO A 431 24.69 24.98 -8.79
C PRO A 431 26.17 24.99 -9.16
N ARG A 432 26.58 23.98 -9.94
CA ARG A 432 27.93 23.88 -10.51
C ARG A 432 28.31 25.27 -10.98
N SER A 433 29.35 25.85 -10.38
CA SER A 433 29.97 27.07 -10.87
C SER A 433 30.18 26.91 -12.39
N PRO A 434 29.91 27.96 -13.19
CA PRO A 434 30.07 27.90 -14.64
C PRO A 434 31.50 27.44 -14.95
N SER A 435 31.60 26.22 -15.46
CA SER A 435 32.86 25.59 -15.81
C SER A 435 33.50 26.45 -16.89
N ALA A 436 34.75 26.83 -16.61
CA ALA A 436 35.64 27.49 -17.52
C ALA A 436 35.66 26.78 -18.88
N ALA A 437 35.82 27.60 -19.92
CA ALA A 437 35.87 27.25 -21.32
C ALA A 437 36.51 25.88 -21.61
N ILE A 438 35.73 25.05 -22.28
CA ILE A 438 36.15 23.83 -22.97
C ILE A 438 37.23 24.23 -23.99
N LEU A 439 38.49 23.91 -23.69
CA LEU A 439 39.53 23.81 -24.72
C LEU A 439 39.30 22.50 -25.50
N PRO A 440 39.45 22.52 -26.83
CA PRO A 440 39.21 21.36 -27.67
C PRO A 440 40.24 20.25 -27.42
N PRO A 441 39.84 18.96 -27.49
CA PRO A 441 40.76 17.84 -27.32
C PRO A 441 41.72 17.73 -28.51
N ALA A 442 43.00 17.51 -28.19
CA ALA A 442 44.04 17.16 -29.15
C ALA A 442 43.77 15.79 -29.81
N PRO A 443 44.21 15.57 -31.06
CA PRO A 443 43.97 14.33 -31.79
C PRO A 443 44.77 13.14 -31.21
N PRO A 444 44.23 11.90 -31.32
CA PRO A 444 44.85 10.70 -30.79
C PRO A 444 46.05 10.26 -31.64
N ASP A 445 47.20 10.11 -30.99
CA ASP A 445 48.36 9.45 -31.57
C ASP A 445 48.13 7.94 -31.70
N LYS A 446 48.36 7.47 -32.91
CA LYS A 446 48.38 6.06 -33.31
C LYS A 446 49.61 5.39 -32.70
N MET A 447 49.44 4.43 -31.80
CA MET A 447 50.45 3.37 -31.60
C MET A 447 49.81 2.00 -31.38
N LEU A 448 49.89 1.22 -32.47
CA LEU A 448 50.37 -0.16 -32.58
C LEU A 448 49.82 -1.23 -31.62
N ALA A 449 49.07 -2.13 -32.28
CA ALA A 449 48.91 -3.56 -32.08
C ALA A 449 49.97 -4.28 -31.22
N SER A 450 49.49 -5.19 -30.36
CA SER A 450 50.05 -6.53 -30.15
C SER A 450 49.07 -7.42 -29.35
N THR A 451 48.39 -8.33 -30.05
CA THR A 451 48.07 -9.70 -29.57
C THR A 451 49.25 -10.62 -29.98
N PRO A 452 49.44 -11.87 -29.49
CA PRO A 452 48.42 -12.84 -29.03
C PRO A 452 48.88 -13.80 -27.89
N ALA A 453 48.15 -14.92 -27.76
CA ALA A 453 48.43 -16.20 -27.08
C ALA A 453 47.85 -16.34 -25.66
N ALA A 454 46.77 -17.10 -25.46
CA ALA A 454 46.65 -18.57 -25.47
C ALA A 454 47.17 -19.22 -24.18
N SER A 455 46.25 -19.77 -23.39
CA SER A 455 46.50 -20.96 -22.57
C SER A 455 45.18 -21.65 -22.23
N ALA A 456 45.02 -22.82 -22.83
CA ALA A 456 44.06 -23.84 -22.45
C ALA A 456 44.73 -24.79 -21.44
N SER A 457 43.99 -25.20 -20.41
CA SER A 457 44.20 -26.42 -19.62
C SER A 457 43.07 -26.48 -18.58
N ALA A 458 42.04 -27.32 -18.74
CA ALA A 458 41.98 -28.78 -18.56
C ALA A 458 41.99 -29.23 -17.08
N SER A 459 41.00 -30.08 -16.77
CA SER A 459 40.90 -31.11 -15.71
C SER A 459 39.61 -30.96 -14.90
N ALA A 460 38.53 -31.68 -15.20
CA ALA A 460 38.28 -33.12 -15.02
C ALA A 460 37.97 -33.52 -13.56
N ALA A 461 36.74 -34.02 -13.40
CA ALA A 461 36.27 -35.13 -12.58
C ALA A 461 36.56 -35.19 -11.06
N ALA A 462 35.48 -35.27 -10.28
CA ALA A 462 35.29 -36.36 -9.32
C ALA A 462 33.79 -36.52 -8.98
N ALA A 463 33.29 -37.71 -9.27
CA ALA A 463 32.01 -38.22 -8.79
C ALA A 463 32.25 -39.13 -7.57
N ALA A 464 31.21 -39.24 -6.75
CA ALA A 464 30.80 -40.42 -5.96
C ALA A 464 31.31 -40.64 -4.52
N ALA A 465 30.35 -41.23 -3.76
CA ALA A 465 30.38 -41.93 -2.47
C ALA A 465 30.48 -41.06 -1.20
N ALA A 466 29.46 -40.93 -0.34
CA ALA A 466 28.66 -41.93 0.39
C ALA A 466 29.46 -42.75 1.40
N ALA A 467 29.38 -42.33 2.67
CA ALA A 467 29.34 -43.15 3.88
C ALA A 467 28.61 -42.34 4.97
#